data_AF-A0A838WAI4-F1
#
_entry.id   AF-A0A838WAI4-F1
#
_cell.length_a   1.000
_cell.length_b   1.000
_cell.length_c   1.000
_cell.angle_alpha   90.00
_cell.angle_beta   90.00
_cell.angle_gamma   90.00
#
_symmetry.space_group_name_H-M   'P 1'
#
loop_
_entity.id
_entity.type
_entity.pdbx_description
1 polymer ?
#
loop_
_entity_poly.entity_id
_entity_poly.type
_entity_poly.pdbx_seq_one_letter_code
_entity_poly.pdbx_strand_id
1 'polypeptide(L)'
;IAAGTSLPEVATSVMASIRGERDIAVGNVVGSNIFNILAVLGLSSIVAPHGVAVARTALAFDIPIMIAVAVACLPIFFSGYLIARWEGALFLAYYLAYTGYLVIHAADHPLLPGFRTAMVLFVIPLTAITLLVIGASAFARARGNGRDTA
;
A
#
# COMPACT_ATOMS: atom_id res chain seq x y z
N ILE A 1 15.93 4.34 3.59
CA ILE A 1 16.34 3.04 3.00
C ILE A 1 15.23 2.50 2.10
N ALA A 2 14.06 2.13 2.63
CA ALA A 2 12.95 1.56 1.84
C ALA A 2 12.49 2.43 0.63
N ALA A 3 12.37 3.75 0.81
CA ALA A 3 12.04 4.64 -0.30
C ALA A 3 13.11 4.62 -1.41
N GLY A 4 14.39 4.54 -1.03
CA GLY A 4 15.52 4.55 -1.97
C GLY A 4 15.66 3.26 -2.76
N THR A 5 15.35 2.11 -2.14
CA THR A 5 15.35 0.81 -2.83
C THR A 5 14.21 0.67 -3.82
N SER A 6 13.09 1.38 -3.62
CA SER A 6 11.93 1.36 -4.52
C SER A 6 11.90 2.51 -5.54
N LEU A 7 12.92 3.38 -5.56
CA LEU A 7 12.99 4.51 -6.50
C LEU A 7 13.02 4.06 -7.97
N PRO A 8 13.82 3.05 -8.37
CA PRO A 8 13.79 2.54 -9.75
C PRO A 8 12.40 2.07 -10.16
N GLU A 9 11.69 1.36 -9.28
CA GLU A 9 10.37 0.81 -9.53
C GLU A 9 9.31 1.90 -9.62
N VAL A 10 9.39 2.93 -8.76
CA VAL A 10 8.53 4.11 -8.88
C VAL A 10 8.80 4.83 -10.20
N ALA A 11 10.06 4.98 -10.61
CA ALA A 11 10.41 5.61 -11.87
C ALA A 11 9.88 4.83 -13.08
N THR A 12 9.99 3.49 -13.09
CA THR A 12 9.45 2.66 -14.18
C THR A 12 7.92 2.71 -14.23
N SER A 13 7.22 2.62 -13.09
CA SER A 13 5.76 2.74 -13.04
C SER A 13 5.25 4.12 -13.46
N VAL A 14 5.95 5.20 -13.08
CA VAL A 14 5.61 6.57 -13.51
C VAL A 14 5.81 6.72 -15.02
N MET A 15 6.93 6.24 -15.56
CA MET A 15 7.20 6.31 -16.99
C MET A 15 6.19 5.50 -17.82
N ALA A 16 5.84 4.30 -17.37
CA ALA A 16 4.79 3.49 -18.00
C ALA A 16 3.42 4.19 -17.94
N SER A 17 3.08 4.82 -16.81
CA SER A 17 1.84 5.59 -16.66
C SER A 17 1.78 6.80 -17.61
N ILE A 18 2.88 7.55 -17.75
CA ILE A 18 2.98 8.69 -18.68
C ILE A 18 2.82 8.23 -20.13
N ARG A 19 3.34 7.04 -20.47
CA ARG A 19 3.20 6.42 -21.80
C ARG A 19 1.83 5.80 -22.07
N GLY A 20 0.92 5.81 -21.09
CA GLY A 20 -0.40 5.20 -21.20
C GLY A 20 -0.39 3.67 -21.03
N GLU A 21 0.75 3.07 -20.70
CA GLU A 21 0.95 1.64 -20.50
C GLU A 21 0.56 1.23 -19.06
N ARG A 22 -0.73 1.34 -18.75
CA ARG A 22 -1.26 1.11 -17.39
C ARG A 22 -1.02 -0.31 -16.88
N ASP A 23 -1.12 -1.30 -17.74
CA ASP A 23 -0.91 -2.71 -17.39
C ASP A 23 0.55 -2.96 -16.96
N ILE A 24 1.50 -2.30 -17.62
CA ILE A 24 2.93 -2.36 -17.27
C ILE A 24 3.18 -1.64 -15.94
N ALA A 25 2.55 -0.47 -15.73
CA ALA A 25 2.69 0.27 -14.48
C ALA A 25 2.18 -0.54 -13.28
N VAL A 26 1.03 -1.21 -13.40
CA VAL A 26 0.48 -2.08 -12.34
C VAL A 26 1.30 -3.35 -12.20
N GLY A 27 1.66 -4.00 -13.31
CA GLY A 27 2.49 -5.20 -13.30
C GLY A 27 3.83 -4.99 -12.57
N ASN A 28 4.46 -3.84 -12.75
CA ASN A 28 5.68 -3.46 -12.03
C ASN A 28 5.45 -3.30 -10.51
N VAL A 29 4.40 -2.56 -10.09
CA VAL A 29 4.11 -2.38 -8.65
C VAL A 29 3.82 -3.72 -7.97
N VAL A 30 3.00 -4.55 -8.60
CA VAL A 30 2.56 -5.84 -8.04
C VAL A 30 3.70 -6.86 -8.04
N GLY A 31 4.41 -6.95 -9.17
CA GLY A 31 5.54 -7.85 -9.34
C GLY A 31 6.67 -7.57 -8.35
N SER A 32 7.02 -6.30 -8.15
CA SER A 32 8.08 -5.91 -7.20
C SER A 32 7.71 -6.21 -5.74
N ASN A 33 6.44 -6.05 -5.35
CA ASN A 33 5.98 -6.44 -4.02
C ASN A 33 6.02 -7.96 -3.80
N ILE A 34 5.59 -8.73 -4.80
CA ILE A 34 5.68 -10.20 -4.75
C ILE A 34 7.15 -10.65 -4.68
N PHE A 35 8.02 -10.06 -5.50
CA PHE A 35 9.45 -10.37 -5.50
C PHE A 35 10.11 -10.03 -4.15
N ASN A 36 9.78 -8.88 -3.55
CA ASN A 36 10.31 -8.51 -2.24
C ASN A 36 9.90 -9.49 -1.14
N ILE A 37 8.67 -10.00 -1.15
CA ILE A 37 8.20 -10.96 -0.15
C ILE A 37 8.79 -12.36 -0.41
N LEU A 38 8.73 -12.85 -1.64
CA LEU A 38 9.12 -14.23 -1.94
C LEU A 38 10.62 -14.39 -2.12
N ALA A 39 11.26 -13.52 -2.90
CA ALA A 39 12.69 -13.62 -3.17
C ALA A 39 13.50 -12.98 -2.05
N VAL A 40 13.33 -11.68 -1.78
CA VAL A 40 14.19 -10.98 -0.83
C VAL A 40 13.96 -11.49 0.60
N LEU A 41 12.73 -11.41 1.11
CA LEU A 41 12.42 -11.87 2.47
C LEU A 41 12.51 -13.40 2.58
N GLY A 42 12.02 -14.16 1.59
CA GLY A 42 12.12 -15.62 1.58
C GLY A 42 13.56 -16.13 1.59
N LEU A 43 14.42 -15.65 0.69
CA LEU A 43 15.85 -16.03 0.71
C LEU A 43 16.55 -15.55 1.98
N SER A 44 16.26 -14.33 2.45
CA SER A 44 16.83 -13.83 3.71
C SER A 44 16.45 -14.73 4.89
N SER A 45 15.22 -15.26 4.90
CA SER A 45 14.77 -16.18 5.95
C SER A 45 15.46 -17.55 5.93
N ILE A 46 15.83 -18.03 4.74
CA ILE A 46 16.56 -19.30 4.57
C ILE A 46 18.04 -19.14 4.98
N VAL A 47 18.64 -18.01 4.64
CA VAL A 47 20.07 -17.73 4.92
C VAL A 47 20.28 -17.36 6.39
N ALA A 48 19.28 -16.80 7.07
CA ALA A 48 19.37 -16.41 8.49
C ALA A 48 19.28 -17.63 9.44
N PRO A 49 20.35 -18.00 10.15
CA PRO A 49 20.39 -19.23 10.98
C PRO A 49 19.41 -19.23 12.16
N HIS A 50 18.98 -18.04 12.59
CA HIS A 50 18.06 -17.83 13.71
C HIS A 50 16.74 -17.21 13.25
N GLY A 51 16.48 -17.19 11.94
CA GLY A 51 15.36 -16.49 11.33
C GLY A 51 15.55 -14.96 11.29
N VAL A 52 14.58 -14.28 10.68
CA VAL A 52 14.56 -12.82 10.61
C VAL A 52 13.90 -12.28 11.89
N ALA A 53 14.65 -11.50 12.67
CA ALA A 53 14.11 -10.88 13.87
C ALA A 53 13.05 -9.83 13.49
N VAL A 54 11.80 -10.05 13.90
CA VAL A 54 10.68 -9.14 13.67
C VAL A 54 10.29 -8.49 14.99
N ALA A 55 10.17 -7.16 15.01
CA ALA A 55 9.72 -6.43 16.19
C ALA A 55 8.27 -6.83 16.55
N ARG A 56 7.97 -6.96 17.85
CA ARG A 56 6.61 -7.28 18.33
C ARG A 56 5.56 -6.27 17.84
N THR A 57 5.92 -4.99 17.74
CA THR A 57 5.05 -3.94 17.21
C THR A 57 4.71 -4.16 15.75
N ALA A 58 5.67 -4.64 14.95
CA ALA A 58 5.45 -4.94 13.53
C ALA A 58 4.51 -6.13 13.34
N LEU A 59 4.63 -7.17 14.17
CA LEU A 59 3.71 -8.33 14.15
C LEU A 59 2.30 -7.95 14.58
N ALA A 60 2.16 -7.11 15.60
CA ALA A 60 0.85 -6.76 16.17
C ALA A 60 0.10 -5.68 15.38
N PHE A 61 0.80 -4.84 14.59
CA PHE A 61 0.22 -3.65 14.00
C PHE A 61 0.57 -3.46 12.52
N ASP A 62 1.86 -3.40 12.19
CA ASP A 62 2.28 -3.04 10.83
C ASP A 62 1.88 -4.12 9.81
N ILE A 63 2.13 -5.39 10.11
CA ILE A 63 1.80 -6.52 9.23
C ILE A 63 0.28 -6.66 9.00
N PRO A 64 -0.59 -6.67 10.04
CA PRO A 64 -2.03 -6.70 9.84
C PRO A 64 -2.56 -5.56 8.97
N ILE A 65 -2.04 -4.33 9.16
CA ILE A 65 -2.44 -3.17 8.35
C ILE A 65 -1.96 -3.32 6.90
N MET A 66 -0.72 -3.76 6.67
CA MET A 66 -0.21 -4.01 5.31
C MET A 66 -1.07 -5.05 4.58
N ILE A 67 -1.49 -6.11 5.26
CA ILE A 67 -2.38 -7.14 4.70
C ILE A 67 -3.75 -6.55 4.38
N ALA A 68 -4.35 -5.77 5.30
CA ALA A 68 -5.64 -5.13 5.07
C ALA A 68 -5.61 -4.20 3.85
N VAL A 69 -4.56 -3.37 3.73
CA VAL A 69 -4.35 -2.50 2.57
C VAL A 69 -4.17 -3.30 1.28
N ALA A 70 -3.37 -4.37 1.30
CA ALA A 70 -3.19 -5.25 0.14
C ALA A 70 -4.51 -5.87 -0.32
N VAL A 71 -5.33 -6.37 0.61
CA VAL A 71 -6.65 -6.93 0.31
C VAL A 71 -7.59 -5.89 -0.29
N ALA A 72 -7.58 -4.67 0.22
CA ALA A 72 -8.43 -3.61 -0.32
C ALA A 72 -7.96 -3.01 -1.65
N CYS A 73 -6.73 -3.30 -2.06
CA CYS A 73 -6.27 -3.05 -3.41
C CYS A 73 -6.70 -4.15 -4.40
N LEU A 74 -7.13 -5.34 -3.96
CA LEU A 74 -7.58 -6.42 -4.84
C LEU A 74 -8.76 -6.03 -5.77
N PRO A 75 -9.78 -5.26 -5.34
CA PRO A 75 -10.85 -4.79 -6.21
C PRO A 75 -10.38 -3.97 -7.42
N ILE A 76 -9.21 -3.32 -7.36
CA ILE A 76 -8.63 -2.53 -8.45
C ILE A 76 -8.28 -3.41 -9.65
N PHE A 77 -7.97 -4.68 -9.41
CA PHE A 77 -7.70 -5.67 -10.46
C PHE A 77 -8.98 -6.05 -11.21
N PHE A 78 -10.13 -6.04 -10.53
CA PHE A 78 -11.43 -6.34 -11.14
C PHE A 78 -12.03 -5.14 -11.89
N SER A 79 -11.58 -3.92 -11.60
CA SER A 79 -11.99 -2.70 -12.33
C SER A 79 -11.14 -2.40 -13.57
N GLY A 80 -10.36 -3.38 -14.07
CA GLY A 80 -9.55 -3.23 -15.28
C GLY A 80 -8.33 -2.32 -15.12
N TYR A 81 -7.65 -2.40 -13.96
CA TYR A 81 -6.41 -1.65 -13.67
C TYR A 81 -6.56 -0.12 -13.74
N LEU A 82 -7.78 0.38 -13.63
CA LEU A 82 -8.11 1.80 -13.67
C LEU A 82 -8.15 2.38 -12.26
N ILE A 83 -7.16 3.23 -11.94
CA ILE A 83 -7.16 4.10 -10.77
C ILE A 83 -7.54 5.51 -11.25
N ALA A 84 -8.62 6.07 -10.72
CA ALA A 84 -9.00 7.44 -11.03
C ALA A 84 -7.98 8.43 -10.45
N ARG A 85 -7.77 9.59 -11.09
CA ARG A 85 -6.82 10.61 -10.60
C ARG A 85 -7.07 11.04 -9.16
N TRP A 86 -8.34 11.06 -8.71
CA TRP A 86 -8.68 11.40 -7.33
C TRP A 86 -8.30 10.29 -6.34
N GLU A 87 -8.43 9.01 -6.74
CA GLU A 87 -8.04 7.84 -5.93
C GLU A 87 -6.51 7.85 -5.74
N GLY A 88 -5.76 8.12 -6.81
CA GLY A 88 -4.30 8.30 -6.74
C GLY A 88 -3.87 9.47 -5.86
N ALA A 89 -4.56 10.62 -5.95
CA ALA A 89 -4.28 11.78 -5.10
C ALA A 89 -4.54 11.50 -3.62
N LEU A 90 -5.61 10.75 -3.32
CA LEU A 90 -5.94 10.33 -1.95
C LEU A 90 -4.86 9.40 -1.39
N PHE A 91 -4.42 8.38 -2.16
CA PHE A 91 -3.35 7.49 -1.73
C PHE A 91 -2.01 8.21 -1.54
N LEU A 92 -1.69 9.16 -2.40
CA LEU A 92 -0.48 9.98 -2.26
C LEU A 92 -0.53 10.83 -0.98
N ALA A 93 -1.68 11.45 -0.69
CA ALA A 93 -1.86 12.21 0.54
C ALA A 93 -1.69 11.33 1.79
N TYR A 94 -2.22 10.10 1.79
CA TYR A 94 -1.99 9.15 2.87
C TYR A 94 -0.53 8.77 3.03
N TYR A 95 0.17 8.50 1.92
CA TYR A 95 1.57 8.16 1.95
C TYR A 95 2.43 9.29 2.55
N LEU A 96 2.16 10.54 2.17
CA LEU A 96 2.84 11.71 2.72
C LEU A 96 2.54 11.90 4.21
N ALA A 97 1.27 11.74 4.62
CA ALA A 97 0.88 11.83 6.03
C ALA A 97 1.56 10.75 6.90
N TYR A 98 1.59 9.50 6.41
CA TYR A 98 2.24 8.38 7.09
C TYR A 98 3.77 8.53 7.15
N THR A 99 4.39 8.98 6.06
CA THR A 99 5.83 9.23 6.03
C THR A 99 6.21 10.39 6.95
N GLY A 100 5.43 11.46 6.96
CA GLY A 100 5.59 12.56 7.92
C GLY A 100 5.46 12.09 9.36
N TYR A 101 4.50 11.20 9.63
CA TYR A 101 4.38 10.54 10.93
C TYR A 101 5.67 9.78 11.30
N LEU A 102 6.18 8.92 10.41
CA LEU A 102 7.38 8.14 10.70
C LEU A 102 8.61 9.01 10.98
N VAL A 103 8.77 10.12 10.26
CA VAL A 103 9.88 11.07 10.46
C VAL A 103 9.78 11.76 11.82
N ILE A 104 8.58 12.21 12.21
CA ILE A 104 8.35 12.84 13.52
C ILE A 104 8.53 11.83 14.66
N HIS A 105 8.11 10.58 14.45
CA HIS A 105 8.26 9.49 15.40
C HIS A 105 9.74 9.11 15.61
N ALA A 106 10.53 9.09 14.54
CA ALA A 106 11.96 8.78 14.59
C ALA A 106 12.82 9.89 15.23
N ALA A 107 12.28 11.11 15.36
CA ALA A 107 12.95 12.25 15.98
C ALA A 107 12.85 12.27 17.53
N ASP A 108 12.29 11.22 18.15
CA ASP A 108 12.15 11.07 19.62
C ASP A 108 11.51 12.29 20.33
N HIS A 109 10.59 12.95 19.64
CA HIS A 109 9.87 14.09 20.20
C HIS A 109 8.91 13.61 21.31
N PRO A 110 8.78 14.29 22.47
CA PRO A 110 7.96 13.86 23.62
C PRO A 110 6.43 13.69 23.37
N LEU A 111 5.98 13.81 22.12
CA LEU A 111 4.60 13.60 21.66
C LEU A 111 4.26 12.14 21.34
N LEU A 112 5.22 11.20 21.46
CA LEU A 112 5.10 9.76 21.15
C LEU A 112 3.82 9.07 21.69
N PRO A 113 3.34 9.32 22.93
CA PRO A 113 2.12 8.68 23.45
C PRO A 113 0.83 9.18 22.76
N GLY A 114 0.77 10.48 22.43
CA GLY A 114 -0.36 11.08 21.70
C GLY A 114 -0.39 10.65 20.23
N PHE A 115 0.78 10.47 19.64
CA PHE A 115 0.94 10.14 18.23
C PHE A 115 0.59 8.66 17.93
N ARG A 116 1.01 7.71 18.78
CA ARG A 116 0.56 6.30 18.70
C ARG A 116 -0.96 6.20 18.82
N THR A 117 -1.55 6.98 19.72
CA THR A 117 -3.00 7.06 19.92
C THR A 117 -3.70 7.64 18.68
N ALA A 118 -3.12 8.68 18.07
CA ALA A 118 -3.62 9.25 16.82
C ALA A 118 -3.51 8.29 15.64
N MET A 119 -2.47 7.46 15.52
CA MET A 119 -2.44 6.42 14.47
C MET A 119 -3.55 5.39 14.64
N VAL A 120 -3.76 4.90 15.85
CA VAL A 120 -4.78 3.87 16.11
C VAL A 120 -6.19 4.45 15.94
N LEU A 121 -6.42 5.69 16.35
CA LEU A 121 -7.75 6.33 16.30
C LEU A 121 -8.06 7.08 15.00
N PHE A 122 -7.05 7.48 14.21
CA PHE A 122 -7.27 8.10 12.91
C PHE A 122 -6.85 7.18 11.79
N VAL A 123 -5.62 6.66 11.75
CA VAL A 123 -5.12 5.91 10.58
C VAL A 123 -5.86 4.59 10.37
N ILE A 124 -6.20 3.84 11.42
CA ILE A 124 -6.98 2.59 11.26
C ILE A 124 -8.41 2.87 10.75
N PRO A 125 -9.23 3.72 11.39
CA PRO A 125 -10.57 3.96 10.89
C PRO A 125 -10.57 4.67 9.54
N LEU A 126 -9.60 5.55 9.28
CA LEU A 126 -9.47 6.25 8.01
C LEU A 126 -9.02 5.31 6.89
N THR A 127 -8.09 4.39 7.16
CA THR A 127 -7.78 3.30 6.22
C THR A 127 -9.01 2.44 6.02
N ALA A 128 -9.66 1.94 7.08
CA ALA A 128 -10.88 1.13 6.98
C ALA A 128 -11.99 1.81 6.16
N ILE A 129 -12.24 3.10 6.36
CA ILE A 129 -13.18 3.92 5.57
C ILE A 129 -12.72 3.98 4.11
N THR A 130 -11.44 4.21 3.86
CA THR A 130 -10.90 4.28 2.50
C THR A 130 -11.01 2.93 1.79
N LEU A 131 -10.72 1.83 2.49
CA LEU A 131 -10.88 0.46 1.98
C LEU A 131 -12.36 0.17 1.66
N LEU A 132 -13.27 0.62 2.52
CA LEU A 132 -14.72 0.51 2.31
C LEU A 132 -15.19 1.32 1.10
N VAL A 133 -14.76 2.57 0.99
CA VAL A 133 -15.14 3.47 -0.11
C VAL A 133 -14.61 2.97 -1.44
N ILE A 134 -13.34 2.56 -1.49
CA ILE A 134 -12.72 2.02 -2.71
C ILE A 134 -13.36 0.69 -3.07
N GLY A 135 -13.51 -0.23 -2.12
CA GLY A 135 -14.19 -1.50 -2.34
C GLY A 135 -15.62 -1.34 -2.82
N ALA A 136 -16.40 -0.44 -2.21
CA ALA A 136 -17.78 -0.15 -2.61
C ALA A 136 -17.85 0.51 -3.99
N SER A 137 -16.97 1.47 -4.28
CA SER A 137 -16.93 2.14 -5.58
C SER A 137 -16.49 1.21 -6.72
N ALA A 138 -15.52 0.33 -6.48
CA ALA A 138 -15.06 -0.66 -7.44
C ALA A 138 -16.15 -1.72 -7.70
N PHE A 139 -16.81 -2.20 -6.64
CA PHE A 139 -17.92 -3.14 -6.76
C PHE A 139 -19.14 -2.52 -7.47
N ALA A 140 -19.44 -1.25 -7.22
CA ALA A 140 -20.50 -0.52 -7.92
C ALA A 140 -20.18 -0.34 -9.42
N ARG A 141 -18.93 -0.04 -9.77
CA ARG A 141 -18.48 0.07 -11.18
C ARG A 141 -18.51 -1.29 -11.89
N ALA A 142 -18.10 -2.37 -11.23
CA ALA A 142 -18.18 -3.73 -11.77
C ALA A 142 -19.63 -4.16 -12.07
N ARG A 143 -20.59 -3.76 -11.23
CA ARG A 143 -22.03 -4.01 -11.46
C ARG A 143 -22.64 -3.13 -12.56
N GLY A 144 -22.12 -1.92 -12.78
CA GLY A 144 -22.57 -1.03 -13.84
C GLY A 144 -22.23 -1.56 -15.25
N ASN A 145 -21.01 -2.09 -15.43
CA ASN A 145 -20.57 -2.64 -16.72
C ASN A 145 -21.32 -3.91 -17.16
N GLY A 146 -22.00 -4.61 -16.26
CA GLY A 146 -22.80 -5.80 -16.60
C GLY A 146 -24.18 -5.49 -17.20
N ARG A 147 -24.59 -4.22 -17.28
CA ARG A 147 -25.89 -3.81 -17.84
C ARG A 147 -25.84 -3.38 -19.31
N ASP A 148 -24.67 -3.03 -19.84
CA ASP A 148 -24.52 -2.54 -21.22
C ASP A 148 -24.17 -3.64 -22.24
N THR A 149 -24.06 -4.91 -21.80
CA THR A 149 -23.78 -6.07 -22.67
C THR A 149 -24.94 -7.07 -22.75
N ALA A 150 -26.16 -6.67 -22.38
CA ALA A 150 -27.37 -7.48 -22.51
C ALA A 150 -28.16 -7.12 -23.77
#